data_AF-A0A6N7AZM4-F1
#
_entry.id   AF-A0A6N7AZM4-F1
#
_cell.length_a   1.000
_cell.length_b   1.000
_cell.length_c   1.000
_cell.angle_alpha   90.00
_cell.angle_beta   90.00
_cell.angle_gamma   90.00
#
_symmetry.space_group_name_H-M   'P 1'
#
loop_
_entity.id
_entity.type
_entity.pdbx_description
1 polymer ?
#
loop_
_entity_poly.entity_id
_entity_poly.type
_entity_poly.pdbx_seq_one_letter_code
_entity_poly.pdbx_strand_id
1 'polypeptide(L)'
;MNSKLTISSLGEATCIGVSALYNGSHTVELIVELQKQNGSVWTPIKAWTTSGPGVPGVEIERSHYVVRGTYRVCTTAKVRDAAGNLLENVSVYSVVVTY
;
A
#
# COMPACT_ATOMS: atom_id res chain seq x y z
N MET A 1 8.40 -6.70 1.06
CA MET A 1 7.32 -5.72 0.81
C MET A 1 7.90 -4.30 0.90
N ASN A 2 7.42 -3.37 0.09
CA ASN A 2 7.84 -1.97 0.08
C ASN A 2 6.61 -1.04 -0.02
N SER A 3 6.73 0.17 0.53
CA SER A 3 5.73 1.24 0.43
C SER A 3 6.42 2.57 0.17
N LYS A 4 5.92 3.34 -0.79
CA LYS A 4 6.48 4.64 -1.17
C LYS A 4 5.38 5.66 -1.46
N LEU A 5 5.70 6.90 -1.08
CA LEU A 5 4.90 8.09 -1.32
C LEU A 5 5.80 9.19 -1.89
N THR A 6 5.35 9.83 -2.95
CA THR A 6 5.86 11.12 -3.41
C THR A 6 4.69 12.05 -3.69
N ILE A 7 4.80 13.32 -3.33
CA ILE A 7 3.77 14.33 -3.63
C ILE A 7 4.43 15.45 -4.45
N SER A 8 3.87 15.74 -5.62
CA SER A 8 4.36 16.83 -6.48
C SER A 8 3.99 18.20 -5.90
N SER A 9 4.60 19.27 -6.43
CA SER A 9 4.24 20.65 -6.06
C SER A 9 2.82 21.05 -6.44
N LEU A 10 2.11 20.24 -7.21
CA LEU A 10 0.70 20.41 -7.57
C LEU A 10 -0.24 19.56 -6.71
N GLY A 11 0.30 18.82 -5.74
CA GLY A 11 -0.47 17.97 -4.84
C GLY A 11 -0.83 16.61 -5.42
N GLU A 12 -0.19 16.19 -6.51
CA GLU A 12 -0.37 14.82 -7.02
C GLU A 12 0.45 13.85 -6.16
N ALA A 13 -0.23 13.04 -5.35
CA ALA A 13 0.37 12.00 -4.53
C ALA A 13 0.46 10.69 -5.32
N THR A 14 1.67 10.28 -5.69
CA THR A 14 1.95 8.97 -6.27
C THR A 14 2.22 7.96 -5.16
N CYS A 15 1.37 6.95 -5.08
CA CYS A 15 1.37 5.91 -4.06
C CYS A 15 1.81 4.59 -4.69
N ILE A 16 2.86 3.99 -4.13
CA ILE A 16 3.42 2.74 -4.62
C ILE A 16 3.44 1.71 -3.49
N GLY A 17 2.98 0.49 -3.77
CA GLY A 17 3.13 -0.67 -2.91
C GLY A 17 3.54 -1.89 -3.72
N VAL A 18 4.49 -2.65 -3.20
CA VAL A 18 5.00 -3.87 -3.86
C VAL A 18 5.11 -5.00 -2.85
N SER A 19 4.62 -6.18 -3.20
CA SER A 19 4.80 -7.40 -2.42
C SER A 19 5.15 -8.59 -3.31
N ALA A 20 6.15 -9.36 -2.89
CA ALA A 20 6.55 -10.62 -3.50
C ALA A 20 6.79 -11.62 -2.39
N LEU A 21 6.43 -12.88 -2.64
CA LEU A 21 6.58 -14.00 -1.72
C LEU A 21 7.68 -14.93 -2.23
N TYR A 22 8.25 -15.74 -1.35
CA TYR A 22 9.17 -16.79 -1.76
C TYR A 22 8.44 -17.99 -2.40
N ASN A 23 7.19 -18.22 -2.01
CA ASN A 23 6.39 -19.34 -2.50
C ASN A 23 5.38 -18.90 -3.57
N GLY A 24 5.54 -19.39 -4.79
CA GLY A 24 4.66 -19.09 -5.92
C GLY A 24 3.27 -19.73 -5.85
N SER A 25 3.07 -20.77 -5.01
CA SER A 25 1.75 -21.40 -4.85
C SER A 25 0.82 -20.64 -3.91
N HIS A 26 1.34 -19.64 -3.20
CA HIS A 26 0.54 -18.76 -2.35
C HIS A 26 0.01 -17.59 -3.17
N THR A 27 -1.08 -17.01 -2.69
CA THR A 27 -1.65 -15.78 -3.25
C THR A 27 -1.40 -14.63 -2.30
N VAL A 28 -1.24 -13.43 -2.87
CA VAL A 28 -1.12 -12.20 -2.11
C VAL A 28 -2.23 -11.24 -2.54
N GLU A 29 -2.97 -10.73 -1.57
CA GLU A 29 -3.84 -9.57 -1.71
C GLU A 29 -3.08 -8.37 -1.16
N LEU A 30 -2.83 -7.38 -2.01
CA LEU A 30 -2.11 -6.16 -1.67
C LEU A 30 -3.08 -5.00 -1.63
N ILE A 31 -3.07 -4.27 -0.52
CA ILE A 31 -3.88 -3.07 -0.28
C ILE A 31 -2.90 -1.90 -0.10
N VAL A 32 -3.08 -0.84 -0.88
CA VAL A 32 -2.31 0.40 -0.76
C VAL A 32 -3.26 1.52 -0.37
N GLU A 33 -3.05 2.08 0.81
CA GLU A 33 -3.86 3.17 1.36
C GLU A 33 -3.04 4.46 1.42
N LEU A 34 -3.52 5.52 0.78
CA LEU A 34 -3.08 6.88 1.07
C LEU A 34 -3.78 7.36 2.34
N GLN A 35 -3.01 7.63 3.38
CA GLN A 35 -3.50 8.06 4.68
C GLN A 35 -3.14 9.53 4.93
N LYS A 36 -4.09 10.29 5.48
CA LYS A 36 -3.89 11.66 5.95
C LYS A 36 -3.82 11.68 7.47
N GLN A 37 -2.89 12.46 8.02
CA GLN A 37 -2.80 12.69 9.45
C GLN A 37 -3.84 13.73 9.90
N ASN A 38 -4.56 13.42 10.98
CA ASN A 38 -5.41 14.34 11.70
C ASN A 38 -5.09 14.24 13.20
N GLY A 39 -4.35 15.22 13.72
CA GLY A 39 -3.74 15.13 15.05
C GLY A 39 -2.75 13.96 15.13
N SER A 40 -3.01 13.01 16.03
CA SER A 40 -2.20 11.77 16.16
C SER A 40 -2.76 10.58 15.39
N VAL A 41 -3.87 10.75 14.67
CA VAL A 41 -4.58 9.67 13.97
C VAL A 41 -4.26 9.71 12.49
N TRP A 42 -4.04 8.53 11.90
CA TRP A 42 -3.90 8.35 10.45
C TRP A 42 -5.17 7.74 9.89
N THR A 43 -5.81 8.44 8.95
CA THR A 43 -7.07 8.00 8.33
C THR A 43 -6.87 7.76 6.83
N PRO A 44 -7.26 6.59 6.29
CA PRO A 44 -7.27 6.35 4.86
C PRO A 44 -8.19 7.35 4.14
N ILE A 45 -7.70 8.00 3.10
CA ILE A 45 -8.49 8.88 2.23
C ILE A 45 -8.69 8.29 0.82
N LYS A 46 -7.83 7.34 0.44
CA LYS A 46 -7.94 6.57 -0.79
C LYS A 46 -7.29 5.21 -0.58
N ALA A 47 -7.86 4.17 -1.18
CA ALA A 47 -7.31 2.83 -1.17
C ALA A 47 -7.40 2.21 -2.56
N TRP A 48 -6.44 1.34 -2.86
CA TRP A 48 -6.42 0.50 -4.04
C TRP A 48 -6.05 -0.92 -3.61
N THR A 49 -6.66 -1.90 -4.27
CA THR A 49 -6.44 -3.32 -3.98
C THR A 49 -6.13 -4.06 -5.26
N THR A 50 -5.21 -5.01 -5.18
CA THR A 50 -4.91 -5.98 -6.24
C THR A 50 -4.64 -7.34 -5.61
N SER A 51 -4.75 -8.40 -6.38
CA SER A 51 -4.35 -9.74 -5.96
C SER A 51 -3.63 -10.48 -7.08
N GLY A 52 -2.80 -11.44 -6.69
CA GLY A 52 -2.01 -12.21 -7.64
C GLY A 52 -1.19 -13.32 -7.00
N PRO A 53 -0.42 -14.05 -7.80
CA PRO A 53 0.46 -15.10 -7.30
C PRO A 53 1.59 -14.50 -6.46
N GLY A 54 2.13 -15.30 -5.55
CA GLY A 54 3.26 -14.92 -4.70
C GLY A 54 4.54 -14.60 -5.49
N VAL A 55 4.73 -15.25 -6.64
CA VAL A 55 5.84 -15.01 -7.57
C VAL A 55 5.25 -14.76 -8.97
N PRO A 56 5.60 -13.66 -9.66
CA PRO A 56 6.60 -12.64 -9.28
C PRO A 56 6.15 -11.69 -8.16
N GLY A 57 4.91 -11.79 -7.70
CA GLY A 57 4.30 -10.89 -6.73
C GLY A 57 3.30 -9.95 -7.38
N VAL A 58 2.96 -8.87 -6.67
CA VAL A 58 2.01 -7.84 -7.10
C VAL A 58 2.51 -6.44 -6.77
N GLU A 59 2.11 -5.49 -7.60
CA GLU A 59 2.46 -4.08 -7.49
C GLU A 59 1.23 -3.21 -7.76
N ILE A 60 1.12 -2.11 -7.02
CA ILE A 60 0.19 -1.02 -7.30
C ILE A 60 1.00 0.27 -7.37
N GLU A 61 0.88 0.99 -8.47
CA GLU A 61 1.28 2.39 -8.61
C GLU A 61 0.06 3.20 -9.05
N ARG A 62 -0.39 4.13 -8.20
CA ARG A 62 -1.57 4.97 -8.45
C ARG A 62 -1.38 6.37 -7.89
N SER A 63 -1.90 7.36 -8.62
CA SER A 63 -1.91 8.76 -8.20
C SER A 63 -3.26 9.20 -7.61
N HIS A 64 -3.21 10.17 -6.71
CA HIS A 64 -4.38 10.89 -6.21
C HIS A 64 -4.02 12.34 -5.86
N TYR A 65 -4.86 13.31 -6.25
CA TYR A 65 -4.63 14.71 -5.88
C TYR A 65 -5.05 14.96 -4.43
N VAL A 66 -4.20 15.66 -3.68
CA VAL A 66 -4.44 16.03 -2.29
C VAL A 66 -4.38 17.54 -2.10
N VAL A 67 -5.08 17.99 -1.06
CA VAL A 67 -4.93 19.35 -0.52
C VAL A 67 -3.83 19.39 0.54
N ARG A 68 -3.53 20.57 1.10
CA ARG A 68 -2.51 20.70 2.14
C ARG A 68 -2.73 19.75 3.32
N GLY A 69 -1.64 19.19 3.82
CA GLY A 69 -1.63 18.28 4.96
C GLY A 69 -0.44 17.33 4.98
N THR A 70 -0.45 16.45 5.97
CA THR A 70 0.60 15.44 6.17
C THR A 70 0.08 14.06 5.83
N TYR A 71 0.85 13.33 5.03
CA TYR A 71 0.42 12.11 4.36
C TYR A 71 1.46 10.99 4.53
N ARG A 72 0.99 9.75 4.46
CA ARG A 72 1.80 8.54 4.30
C ARG A 72 1.04 7.52 3.47
N VAL A 73 1.75 6.55 2.90
CA VAL A 73 1.14 5.34 2.36
C VAL A 73 1.26 4.22 3.38
N CYS A 74 0.18 3.46 3.57
CA CYS A 74 0.18 2.19 4.27
C CYS A 74 -0.05 1.08 3.24
N THR A 75 0.91 0.17 3.12
CA THR A 75 0.81 -0.99 2.24
C THR A 75 0.62 -2.23 3.08
N THR A 76 -0.48 -2.94 2.88
CA THR A 76 -0.85 -4.17 3.60
C THR A 76 -0.85 -5.35 2.64
N ALA A 77 -0.15 -6.42 2.99
CA ALA A 77 -0.19 -7.69 2.27
C ALA A 77 -0.89 -8.75 3.11
N LYS A 78 -1.89 -9.39 2.54
CA LYS A 78 -2.52 -10.60 3.08
C LYS A 78 -2.09 -11.79 2.23
N VAL A 79 -1.46 -12.77 2.85
CA VAL A 79 -0.96 -13.98 2.18
C VAL A 79 -1.89 -15.14 2.47
N ARG A 80 -2.26 -15.88 1.43
CA ARG A 80 -3.06 -17.09 1.57
C ARG A 80 -2.41 -18.29 0.90
N ASP A 81 -2.58 -19.46 1.50
CA ASP A 81 -2.18 -20.72 0.88
C ASP A 81 -3.10 -21.11 -0.29
N ALA A 82 -2.80 -22.23 -0.95
CA ALA A 82 -3.58 -22.74 -2.08
C ALA A 82 -5.01 -23.18 -1.69
N ALA A 83 -5.25 -23.43 -0.40
CA ALA A 83 -6.58 -23.76 0.14
C ALA A 83 -7.38 -22.50 0.55
N GLY A 84 -6.76 -21.30 0.46
CA GLY A 84 -7.37 -20.02 0.81
C GLY A 84 -7.20 -19.59 2.27
N ASN A 85 -6.48 -20.36 3.08
CA ASN A 85 -6.23 -20.04 4.48
C ASN A 85 -5.31 -18.83 4.58
N LEU A 86 -5.64 -17.88 5.46
CA LEU A 86 -4.79 -16.73 5.74
C LEU A 86 -3.55 -17.18 6.52
N LEU A 87 -2.38 -16.97 5.94
CA LEU A 87 -1.09 -17.25 6.58
C LEU A 87 -0.51 -16.02 7.26
N GLU A 88 -0.54 -14.88 6.56
CA GLU A 88 0.05 -13.63 7.04
C GLU A 88 -0.83 -12.43 6.70
N ASN A 89 -0.76 -11.41 7.55
CA ASN A 89 -1.39 -10.10 7.33
C ASN A 89 -0.47 -9.03 7.92
N VAL A 90 0.30 -8.36 7.05
CA VAL A 90 1.40 -7.48 7.46
C VAL A 90 1.28 -6.13 6.79
N SER A 91 1.63 -5.06 7.49
CA SER A 91 1.64 -3.68 6.96
C SER A 91 3.01 -3.05 7.05
N VAL A 92 3.37 -2.24 6.04
CA VAL A 92 4.53 -1.35 6.06
C VAL A 92 4.12 0.05 5.63
N TYR A 93 4.84 1.04 6.13
CA TYR A 93 4.54 2.45 5.89
C TYR A 93 5.64 3.10 5.04
N SER A 94 5.25 4.02 4.17
CA SER A 94 6.20 4.92 3.51
C SER A 94 6.79 5.94 4.49
N VAL A 95 7.72 6.76 3.99
CA VAL A 95 8.04 8.04 4.63
C VAL A 95 6.79 8.93 4.73
N VAL A 96 6.81 9.85 5.69
CA VAL A 96 5.79 10.88 5.87
C VAL A 96 6.14 12.09 5.00
N VAL A 97 5.16 12.63 4.28
CA VAL A 97 5.31 13.80 3.40
C VAL A 97 4.27 14.85 3.75
N THR A 98 4.70 16.11 3.90
CA THR A 98 3.80 17.26 4.08
C THR A 98 3.73 18.06 2.78
N TYR A 99 2.51 18.35 2.34
CA TYR A 99 2.18 19.18 1.16
C TYR A 99 1.48 20.46 1.60
#